data_AF-A0A2N3ABH3-F1
#
_entry.id   AF-A0A2N3ABH3-F1
#
_cell.length_a   1.000
_cell.length_b   1.000
_cell.length_c   1.000
_cell.angle_alpha   90.00
_cell.angle_beta   90.00
_cell.angle_gamma   90.00
#
_symmetry.space_group_name_H-M   'P 1'
#
loop_
_entity.id
_entity.type
_entity.pdbx_description
1 polymer ?
#
loop_
_entity_poly.entity_id
_entity_poly.type
_entity_poly.pdbx_seq_one_letter_code
_entity_poly.pdbx_strand_id
1 'polypeptide(L)' 'MELEMIASEIQTAIGIETKQLFKIGLLKPREAKKWLVKHYYYQWAKSGRTYADIKYELSLRYNISVSSIEKIIYRDNKI' A
#
# COMPACT_ATOMS: atom_id res chain seq x y z
N MET A 1 -15.84 5.13 -1.49
CA MET A 1 -14.83 5.72 -2.39
C MET A 1 -13.43 5.15 -2.14
N GLU A 2 -12.87 5.24 -0.92
CA GLU A 2 -11.51 4.72 -0.63
C GLU A 2 -11.34 3.20 -0.85
N LEU A 3 -12.33 2.39 -0.46
CA LEU A 3 -12.32 0.94 -0.63
C LEU A 3 -12.26 0.49 -2.09
N GLU A 4 -13.00 1.17 -2.97
CA GLU A 4 -13.05 0.82 -4.39
C GLU A 4 -11.72 1.11 -5.08
N MET A 5 -11.09 2.22 -4.72
CA MET A 5 -9.75 2.57 -5.17
C MET A 5 -8.73 1.52 -4.73
N ILE A 6 -8.71 1.15 -3.44
CA ILE A 6 -7.78 0.13 -2.91
C ILE A 6 -7.98 -1.22 -3.60
N ALA A 7 -9.23 -1.66 -3.78
CA ALA A 7 -9.52 -2.93 -4.45
C ALA A 7 -9.07 -2.91 -5.92
N SER A 8 -9.30 -1.80 -6.63
CA SER A 8 -8.84 -1.62 -8.01
C SER A 8 -7.30 -1.61 -8.12
N GLU A 9 -6.62 -0.97 -7.17
CA GLU A 9 -5.15 -0.97 -7.15
C GLU A 9 -4.58 -2.36 -6.88
N ILE A 10 -5.18 -3.16 -6.00
CA ILE A 10 -4.74 -4.55 -5.77
C ILE A 10 -4.96 -5.40 -7.03
N GLN A 11 -6.11 -5.26 -7.69
CA GLN A 11 -6.39 -5.92 -8.97
C GLN A 11 -5.34 -5.51 -10.02
N THR A 12 -4.95 -4.24 -10.06
CA THR A 12 -3.93 -3.74 -11.01
C THR A 12 -2.54 -4.25 -10.66
N ALA A 13 -2.18 -4.30 -9.37
CA ALA A 13 -0.85 -4.67 -8.91
C ALA A 13 -0.56 -6.17 -9.07
N ILE A 14 -1.54 -7.05 -8.84
CA ILE A 14 -1.34 -8.50 -8.79
C ILE A 14 -2.45 -9.33 -9.46
N GLY A 15 -3.46 -8.71 -10.06
CA GLY A 15 -4.52 -9.42 -10.80
C GLY A 15 -5.62 -10.04 -9.94
N ILE A 16 -5.68 -9.74 -8.64
CA ILE A 16 -6.65 -10.36 -7.71
C ILE A 16 -7.82 -9.43 -7.38
N GLU A 17 -9.05 -9.93 -7.57
CA GLU A 17 -10.28 -9.18 -7.33
C GLU A 17 -10.64 -9.27 -5.84
N THR A 18 -10.44 -8.18 -5.09
CA THR A 18 -10.58 -8.19 -3.63
C THR A 18 -11.87 -7.55 -3.11
N LYS A 19 -12.76 -7.04 -3.97
CA LYS A 19 -13.99 -6.33 -3.53
C LYS A 19 -14.86 -7.19 -2.61
N GLN A 20 -15.03 -8.47 -2.94
CA GLN A 20 -15.83 -9.37 -2.10
C GLN A 20 -15.17 -9.64 -0.75
N LEU A 21 -13.83 -9.75 -0.71
CA LEU A 21 -13.07 -9.96 0.54
C LEU A 21 -13.20 -8.79 1.51
N PHE A 22 -13.29 -7.56 1.00
CA PHE A 22 -13.62 -6.39 1.81
C PHE A 22 -15.06 -6.45 2.36
N LYS A 23 -16.04 -6.82 1.51
CA LYS A 23 -17.45 -6.87 1.91
C LYS A 23 -17.71 -7.86 3.05
N ILE A 24 -17.04 -9.01 3.03
CA ILE A 24 -17.19 -10.05 4.07
C ILE A 24 -16.25 -9.84 5.27
N GLY A 25 -15.45 -8.77 5.29
CA GLY A 25 -14.54 -8.43 6.38
C GLY A 25 -13.27 -9.28 6.47
N LEU A 26 -13.00 -10.14 5.49
CA LEU A 26 -11.80 -10.98 5.43
C LEU A 26 -10.55 -10.15 5.14
N LEU A 27 -10.68 -9.09 4.35
CA LEU A 27 -9.62 -8.13 4.08
C LEU A 27 -9.96 -6.78 4.72
N LYS A 28 -9.07 -6.29 5.59
CA LYS A 28 -9.25 -4.99 6.26
C LYS A 28 -8.66 -3.87 5.40
N PRO A 29 -9.38 -2.76 5.13
CA PRO A 29 -8.88 -1.64 4.33
C PRO A 29 -7.52 -1.10 4.80
N ARG A 30 -7.33 -1.01 6.12
CA ARG A 30 -6.09 -0.53 6.72
C ARG A 30 -4.89 -1.41 6.35
N GLU A 31 -5.04 -2.73 6.45
CA GLU A 31 -3.95 -3.67 6.17
C GLU A 31 -3.69 -3.76 4.66
N ALA A 32 -4.74 -3.72 3.84
CA ALA A 32 -4.63 -3.62 2.39
C ALA A 32 -3.86 -2.37 1.94
N LYS A 33 -4.14 -1.20 2.54
CA LYS A 33 -3.40 0.04 2.27
C LYS A 33 -1.92 -0.09 2.63
N LYS A 34 -1.59 -0.65 3.80
CA LYS A 34 -0.17 -0.89 4.17
C LYS A 34 0.53 -1.81 3.18
N TRP A 35 -0.16 -2.87 2.75
CA TRP A 35 0.38 -3.79 1.77
C TRP A 35 0.66 -3.09 0.43
N LEU A 36 -0.25 -2.25 -0.06
CA LEU A 36 -0.04 -1.45 -1.29
C LEU A 36 1.15 -0.50 -1.16
N VAL A 37 1.27 0.22 -0.04
CA VAL A 37 2.42 1.08 0.25
C VAL A 37 3.72 0.29 0.16
N LYS A 38 3.76 -0.90 0.77
CA LYS A 38 4.92 -1.78 0.75
C LYS A 38 5.23 -2.30 -0.66
N HIS A 39 4.19 -2.72 -1.39
CA HIS A 39 4.30 -3.22 -2.76
C HIS A 39 4.92 -2.16 -3.68
N TYR A 40 4.35 -0.96 -3.73
CA TYR A 40 4.83 0.12 -4.59
C TYR A 40 6.19 0.65 -4.16
N TYR A 41 6.46 0.74 -2.85
CA TYR A 41 7.78 1.12 -2.36
C TYR A 41 8.87 0.23 -2.94
N TYR A 42 8.72 -1.09 -2.84
CA TYR A 42 9.73 -2.01 -3.34
C TYR A 42 9.74 -2.12 -4.86
N GLN A 43 8.60 -2.00 -5.54
CA GLN A 43 8.58 -1.92 -7.00
C GLN A 43 9.36 -0.70 -7.51
N TRP A 44 9.13 0.47 -6.94
CA TRP A 44 9.78 1.72 -7.37
C TRP A 44 11.24 1.82 -6.90
N ALA A 45 11.59 1.19 -5.78
CA ALA A 45 12.98 1.04 -5.37
C ALA A 45 13.80 0.28 -6.43
N LYS A 46 13.21 -0.72 -7.09
CA LYS A 46 13.87 -1.48 -8.16
C LYS A 46 14.06 -0.67 -9.45
N SER A 47 13.32 0.42 -9.66
CA SER A 47 13.46 1.27 -10.85
C SER A 47 14.50 2.38 -10.71
N GLY A 48 15.25 2.42 -9.60
CA GLY A 48 16.34 3.38 -9.38
C GLY A 48 15.89 4.75 -8.85
N ARG A 49 14.61 4.90 -8.48
CA ARG A 49 14.11 6.11 -7.82
C ARG A 49 14.68 6.25 -6.41
N THR A 50 14.86 7.49 -5.94
CA THR A 50 15.35 7.70 -4.58
C THR A 50 14.31 7.28 -3.54
N TYR A 51 14.77 6.72 -2.41
CA TYR A 51 13.86 6.34 -1.32
C TYR A 51 13.13 7.53 -0.71
N ALA A 52 13.70 8.74 -0.78
CA ALA A 52 13.04 9.95 -0.31
C ALA A 52 11.82 10.26 -1.19
N ASP A 53 12.01 10.32 -2.52
CA ASP A 53 10.94 10.64 -3.46
C ASP A 53 9.81 9.62 -3.41
N ILE A 54 10.16 8.32 -3.35
CA ILE A 54 9.19 7.23 -3.20
C ILE A 54 8.33 7.45 -1.96
N LYS A 55 8.93 7.75 -0.80
CA LYS A 55 8.19 7.97 0.45
C LYS A 55 7.28 9.20 0.37
N TYR A 56 7.74 10.28 -0.25
CA TYR A 56 6.91 11.48 -0.44
C TYR A 56 5.71 11.22 -1.34
N GLU A 57 5.92 10.54 -2.48
CA GLU A 57 4.82 10.24 -3.40
C GLU A 57 3.79 9.29 -2.77
N LEU A 58 4.24 8.25 -2.07
CA LEU A 58 3.35 7.35 -1.34
C LEU A 58 2.60 8.06 -0.22
N SER A 59 3.23 9.05 0.43
CA SER A 59 2.61 9.86 1.49
C SER A 59 1.42 10.64 0.94
N LEU A 60 1.61 11.30 -0.20
CA LEU A 60 0.56 12.04 -0.90
C LEU A 60 -0.54 11.10 -1.41
N ARG A 61 -0.17 10.01 -2.09
CA ARG A 61 -1.12 9.08 -2.72
C ARG A 61 -2.07 8.43 -1.72
N TYR A 62 -1.56 8.01 -0.56
CA TYR A 62 -2.34 7.28 0.43
C TYR A 62 -2.80 8.12 1.63
N ASN A 63 -2.49 9.43 1.61
CA ASN A 63 -2.72 10.38 2.69
C ASN A 63 -2.21 9.86 4.05
N ILE A 64 -0.93 9.46 4.09
CA ILE A 64 -0.25 8.97 5.30
C ILE A 64 1.08 9.70 5.47
N SER A 65 1.54 9.89 6.71
CA SER A 65 2.82 10.57 6.92
C SER A 65 4.01 9.75 6.42
N VAL A 66 5.09 10.41 5.99
CA VAL A 66 6.38 9.77 5.68
C VAL A 66 6.86 8.90 6.85
N SER A 67 6.71 9.38 8.09
CA SER A 67 7.05 8.61 9.29
C SER A 67 6.21 7.34 9.47
N SER A 68 4.95 7.33 9.00
CA SER A 68 4.11 6.13 9.00
C SER A 68 4.56 5.14 7.92
N ILE A 69 4.98 5.64 6.75
CA ILE A 69 5.57 4.81 5.69
C ILE A 69 6.83 4.13 6.20
N GLU A 70 7.73 4.87 6.85
CA GLU A 70 8.95 4.29 7.42
C GLU A 70 8.66 3.19 8.43
N LYS A 71 7.60 3.33 9.24
CA LYS A 71 7.15 2.25 10.14
C LYS A 71 6.65 1.03 9.36
N ILE A 72 5.85 1.24 8.32
CA ILE A 72 5.35 0.15 7.45
C ILE A 72 6.51 -0.59 6.78
N ILE A 73 7.51 0.13 6.28
CA ILE A 73 8.63 -0.48 5.55
C ILE A 73 9.64 -1.15 6.49
N TYR A 74 10.00 -0.49 7.61
CA TYR A 74 11.14 -0.91 8.43
C TYR A 74 10.77 -1.57 9.76
N ARG A 75 9.49 -1.52 10.19
CA ARG A 75 9.08 -2.02 11.53
C ARG A 75 8.01 -3.11 11.51
N ASP A 76 7.47 -3.49 10.35
CA ASP A 76 6.53 -4.62 10.26
C ASP A 76 7.27 -5.96 10.43
N ASN A 77 7.59 -6.30 11.69
CA ASN A 77 8.18 -7.57 12.13
C ASN A 77 7.48 -8.09 13.40
N LYS A 78 6.15 -8.11 13.42
CA LYS A 78 5.39 -8.98 14.33
C LYS A 78 4.18 -9.53 13.60
N ILE A 79 4.40 -10.69 12.95
CA ILE A 79 3.36 -11.70 12.77
C ILE A 79 3.23 -12.41 14.12
#